data_AF-A0A1T2L2Y8-F1
#
_entry.id   AF-A0A1T2L2Y8-F1
#
_cell.length_a   1.000
_cell.length_b   1.000
_cell.length_c   1.000
_cell.angle_alpha   90.00
_cell.angle_beta   90.00
_cell.angle_gamma   90.00
#
_symmetry.space_group_name_H-M   'P 1'
#
loop_
_entity.id
_entity.type
_entity.pdbx_description
1 polymer ?
#
loop_
_entity_poly.entity_id
_entity_poly.type
_entity_poly.pdbx_seq_one_letter_code
_entity_poly.pdbx_strand_id
1 'polypeptide(L)'
;MATRLAAKQSVLASLVLPQSAKLNTVDKTALRRSKLISKLDEQKRVLEAQIKGEEYFAKKTVTKTDEDGNQITVTVPKRVRKWFYTNDGAEWLFEVKYDNKVLELAKGKTAIIAETIDDLLAVMDTVGSS
;
A
#
# COMPACT_ATOMS: atom_id res chain seq x y z
N MET A 1 -9.96 14.36 -69.53
CA MET A 1 -10.72 15.07 -68.47
C MET A 1 -11.26 14.04 -67.49
N ALA A 2 -11.16 14.32 -66.19
CA ALA A 2 -11.74 13.61 -65.04
C ALA A 2 -10.93 12.44 -64.42
N THR A 3 -9.90 12.86 -63.67
CA THR A 3 -9.57 12.47 -62.29
C THR A 3 -10.57 11.56 -61.57
N ARG A 4 -10.08 10.50 -60.91
CA ARG A 4 -10.35 10.23 -59.48
C ARG A 4 -9.37 9.21 -58.93
N LEU A 5 -8.48 9.75 -58.09
CA LEU A 5 -7.64 9.05 -57.13
C LEU A 5 -8.48 8.00 -56.40
N ALA A 6 -8.32 6.71 -56.74
CA ALA A 6 -8.94 5.64 -55.99
C ALA A 6 -8.33 5.67 -54.59
N ALA A 7 -9.14 6.09 -53.62
CA ALA A 7 -8.77 6.25 -52.23
C ALA A 7 -8.09 4.98 -51.73
N LYS A 8 -6.93 5.14 -51.09
CA LYS A 8 -6.16 4.10 -50.40
C LYS A 8 -7.13 3.24 -49.58
N GLN A 9 -7.49 2.07 -50.10
CA GLN A 9 -8.21 1.04 -49.38
C GLN A 9 -7.40 0.77 -48.10
N SER A 10 -8.03 1.14 -46.99
CA SER A 10 -7.47 1.24 -45.64
C SER A 10 -6.41 0.18 -45.34
N VAL A 11 -5.14 0.60 -45.22
CA VAL A 11 -4.00 -0.22 -44.75
C VAL A 11 -4.27 -0.81 -43.36
N LEU A 12 -5.25 -0.28 -42.63
CA LEU A 12 -5.65 -0.75 -41.32
C LEU A 12 -6.50 -2.04 -41.36
N ALA A 13 -7.04 -2.42 -42.53
CA ALA A 13 -7.93 -3.58 -42.67
C ALA A 13 -7.18 -4.92 -42.79
N SER A 14 -5.91 -4.92 -43.17
CA SER A 14 -5.08 -6.14 -43.26
C SER A 14 -4.36 -6.48 -41.96
N LEU A 15 -4.46 -5.62 -40.96
CA LEU A 15 -3.79 -5.84 -39.68
C LEU A 15 -4.67 -6.74 -38.81
N VAL A 16 -4.16 -7.91 -38.46
CA VAL A 16 -4.76 -8.73 -37.41
C VAL A 16 -4.64 -7.94 -36.12
N LEU A 17 -5.77 -7.47 -35.59
CA LEU A 17 -5.86 -6.78 -34.31
C LEU A 17 -6.12 -7.84 -33.23
N PRO A 18 -5.09 -8.41 -32.59
CA PRO A 18 -5.34 -9.28 -31.44
C PRO A 18 -6.03 -8.44 -30.37
N GLN A 19 -7.16 -8.95 -29.86
CA GLN A 19 -7.73 -8.40 -28.64
C GLN A 19 -6.63 -8.47 -27.59
N SER A 20 -6.25 -7.32 -27.04
CA SER A 20 -5.30 -7.19 -25.95
C SER A 20 -5.81 -8.01 -24.77
N ALA A 21 -5.47 -9.30 -24.74
CA ALA A 21 -5.62 -10.14 -23.57
C ALA A 21 -4.56 -9.65 -22.61
N LYS A 22 -4.89 -8.57 -21.87
CA LYS A 22 -4.13 -8.19 -20.70
C LYS A 22 -4.13 -9.42 -19.80
N LEU A 23 -3.01 -10.14 -19.78
CA LEU A 23 -2.72 -11.16 -18.78
C LEU A 23 -2.62 -10.41 -17.44
N ASN A 24 -3.77 -10.08 -16.86
CA ASN A 24 -3.87 -9.61 -15.48
C ASN A 24 -3.70 -10.84 -14.57
N THR A 25 -2.56 -11.52 -14.69
CA THR A 25 -2.20 -12.72 -13.93
C THR A 25 -1.59 -12.37 -12.58
N VAL A 26 -1.56 -11.09 -12.20
CA VAL A 26 -1.26 -10.72 -10.82
C VAL A 26 -2.48 -11.09 -10.00
N ASP A 27 -2.38 -12.22 -9.28
CA ASP A 27 -3.38 -12.63 -8.32
C ASP A 27 -3.59 -11.47 -7.33
N LYS A 28 -4.80 -10.90 -7.38
CA LYS A 28 -5.18 -9.75 -6.53
C LYS A 28 -5.02 -10.11 -5.06
N THR A 29 -5.14 -11.39 -4.71
CA THR A 29 -4.95 -11.91 -3.36
C THR A 29 -3.48 -11.82 -2.95
N ALA A 30 -2.56 -12.24 -3.82
CA ALA A 30 -1.13 -12.14 -3.58
C ALA A 30 -0.69 -10.66 -3.44
N LEU A 31 -1.23 -9.77 -4.28
CA LEU A 31 -0.95 -8.33 -4.17
C LEU A 31 -1.48 -7.73 -2.86
N ARG A 32 -2.65 -8.18 -2.39
CA ARG A 32 -3.21 -7.76 -1.10
C ARG A 32 -2.31 -8.19 0.06
N ARG A 33 -1.87 -9.45 0.07
CA ARG A 33 -0.94 -9.99 1.08
C ARG A 33 0.37 -9.23 1.10
N SER A 34 1.01 -9.01 -0.05
CA SER A 34 2.27 -8.27 -0.15
C SER A 34 2.14 -6.83 0.41
N LYS A 35 1.04 -6.14 0.09
CA LYS A 35 0.77 -4.81 0.66
C LYS A 35 0.57 -4.84 2.17
N LEU A 36 -0.15 -5.85 2.68
CA LEU A 36 -0.38 -6.01 4.11
C LEU A 36 0.94 -6.24 4.84
N ILE A 37 1.78 -7.17 4.36
CA ILE A 37 3.11 -7.47 4.93
C ILE A 37 3.97 -6.20 4.98
N SER A 38 4.05 -5.47 3.87
CA SER A 38 4.81 -4.20 3.82
C SER A 38 4.31 -3.17 4.82
N LYS A 39 3.00 -3.13 5.11
CA LYS A 39 2.43 -2.26 6.14
C LYS A 39 2.69 -2.74 7.55
N LEU A 40 2.66 -4.04 7.79
CA LEU A 40 3.03 -4.62 9.08
C LEU A 40 4.48 -4.31 9.42
N ASP A 41 5.40 -4.47 8.46
CA ASP A 41 6.82 -4.11 8.65
C ASP A 41 7.00 -2.62 8.97
N GLU A 42 6.24 -1.74 8.32
CA GLU A 42 6.23 -0.30 8.63
C GLU A 42 5.74 -0.05 10.06
N GLN A 43 4.68 -0.73 10.51
CA GLN A 43 4.18 -0.60 11.88
C GLN A 43 5.15 -1.17 12.92
N LYS A 44 5.89 -2.25 12.62
CA LYS A 44 6.94 -2.79 13.51
C LYS A 44 8.04 -1.75 13.76
N ARG A 45 8.50 -1.07 12.71
CA ARG A 45 9.48 0.02 12.84
C ARG A 45 8.95 1.19 13.67
N VAL A 46 7.65 1.49 13.55
CA VAL A 46 7.00 2.51 14.39
C VAL A 46 6.97 2.07 15.86
N LEU A 47 6.71 0.78 16.12
CA LEU A 47 6.72 0.20 17.45
C LEU A 47 8.12 0.21 18.07
N GLU A 48 9.14 -0.23 17.32
CA GLU A 48 10.55 -0.19 17.74
C GLU A 48 11.03 1.23 18.05
N ALA A 49 10.65 2.21 17.22
CA ALA A 49 10.94 3.61 17.48
C ALA A 49 10.26 4.09 18.76
N GLN A 50 9.00 3.71 18.98
CA GLN A 50 8.26 4.05 20.20
C GLN A 50 8.86 3.42 21.45
N ILE A 51 9.34 2.17 21.38
CA ILE A 51 10.07 1.51 22.49
C ILE A 51 11.34 2.30 22.84
N LYS A 52 12.03 2.84 21.83
CA LYS A 52 13.22 3.70 22.00
C LYS A 52 12.89 5.13 22.44
N GLY A 53 11.62 5.52 22.46
CA GLY A 53 11.19 6.90 22.75
C GLY A 53 11.35 7.87 21.57
N GLU A 54 11.55 7.37 20.35
CA GLU A 54 11.72 8.15 19.13
C GLU A 54 10.44 8.14 18.25
N GLU A 55 10.23 9.19 17.45
CA GLU A 55 9.16 9.21 16.45
C GLU A 55 9.63 8.66 15.10
N TYR A 56 8.92 7.65 14.57
CA TYR A 56 9.20 7.11 13.23
C TYR A 56 8.52 7.94 12.13
N PHE A 57 9.33 8.44 11.19
CA PHE A 57 8.87 9.07 9.96
C PHE A 57 9.21 8.18 8.76
N ALA A 58 8.18 7.69 8.06
CA ALA A 58 8.38 6.98 6.80
C ALA A 58 8.83 7.95 5.71
N LYS A 59 9.78 7.55 4.87
CA LYS A 59 10.22 8.36 3.73
C LYS A 59 9.22 8.20 2.59
N LYS A 60 8.53 9.28 2.22
CA LYS A 60 7.65 9.32 1.04
C LYS A 60 8.31 10.14 -0.06
N THR A 61 8.46 9.54 -1.23
CA THR A 61 8.87 10.25 -2.44
C THR A 61 7.69 11.06 -2.99
N VAL A 62 7.91 12.34 -3.23
CA VAL A 62 6.92 13.28 -3.78
C VAL A 62 7.56 14.05 -4.92
N THR A 63 6.87 14.10 -6.06
CA THR A 63 7.25 14.97 -7.16
C THR A 63 6.73 16.37 -6.83
N LYS A 64 7.63 17.35 -6.77
CA LYS A 64 7.31 18.77 -6.62
C LYS A 64 7.79 19.51 -7.86
N THR A 65 7.07 20.57 -8.22
CA THR A 65 7.53 21.52 -9.23
C THR A 65 8.38 22.56 -8.53
N ASP A 66 9.60 22.76 -9.02
CA ASP A 66 10.54 23.77 -8.55
C ASP A 66 10.10 25.18 -9.02
N GLU A 67 10.72 26.23 -8.49
CA GLU A 67 10.44 27.63 -8.85
C GLU A 67 10.68 27.89 -10.35
N ASP A 68 11.56 27.11 -10.98
CA ASP A 68 11.87 27.15 -12.41
C ASP A 68 10.92 26.29 -13.29
N GLY A 69 9.86 25.71 -12.72
CA GLY A 69 8.87 24.91 -13.45
C GLY A 69 9.30 23.46 -13.74
N ASN A 70 10.47 23.03 -13.25
CA ASN A 70 10.96 21.66 -13.42
C ASN A 70 10.37 20.70 -12.36
N GLN A 71 10.08 19.45 -12.76
CA GLN A 71 9.64 18.43 -11.81
C GLN A 71 10.84 17.78 -11.12
N ILE A 72 10.98 18.03 -9.82
CA ILE A 72 11.98 17.41 -8.96
C ILE A 72 11.34 16.33 -8.07
N THR A 73 12.05 15.23 -7.88
CA THR A 73 11.61 14.13 -7.03
C THR A 73 12.28 14.27 -5.66
N VAL A 74 11.52 14.66 -4.64
CA VAL A 74 12.03 14.93 -3.29
C VAL A 74 11.53 13.87 -2.31
N THR A 75 12.37 13.42 -1.39
CA THR A 75 11.98 12.52 -0.31
C THR A 75 11.57 13.32 0.92
N VAL A 76 10.30 13.23 1.33
CA VAL A 76 9.73 13.97 2.45
C VAL A 76 9.34 13.00 3.57
N PRO A 77 9.58 13.34 4.86
CA PRO A 77 9.09 12.54 5.97
C PRO A 77 7.56 12.56 6.01
N LYS A 78 6.95 11.38 6.06
CA LYS A 78 5.52 11.17 6.25
C LYS A 78 5.31 10.51 7.60
N ARG A 79 4.47 11.14 8.44
CA ARG A 79 4.01 10.51 9.68
C ARG A 79 3.18 9.28 9.34
N VAL A 80 3.56 8.14 9.91
CA VAL A 80 2.80 6.90 9.80
C VAL A 80 1.72 6.92 10.88
N ARG A 81 0.46 6.67 10.49
CA ARG A 81 -0.61 6.50 11.46
C ARG A 81 -0.41 5.17 12.18
N LYS A 82 -0.25 5.22 13.50
CA LYS A 82 -0.15 4.04 14.36
C LYS A 82 -1.45 3.23 14.27
N TRP A 83 -1.32 1.92 14.14
CA TRP A 83 -2.44 0.98 14.14
C TRP A 83 -2.71 0.37 15.51
N PHE A 84 -1.86 0.73 16.48
CA PHE A 84 -1.99 0.33 17.86
C PHE A 84 -2.23 1.55 18.75
N TYR A 85 -2.95 1.34 19.83
CA TYR A 85 -3.29 2.34 20.83
C TYR A 85 -3.52 1.66 22.18
N THR A 86 -3.42 2.42 23.26
CA THR A 86 -3.78 1.93 24.60
C THR A 86 -5.19 2.38 24.95
N ASN A 87 -5.95 1.53 25.62
CA ASN A 87 -7.22 1.92 26.25
C ASN A 87 -6.96 2.13 27.76
N ASP A 88 -7.05 3.37 28.22
CA ASP A 88 -6.80 3.78 29.61
C ASP A 88 -5.46 3.37 30.23
N GLY A 89 -4.50 2.93 29.40
CA GLY A 89 -3.14 2.55 29.80
C GLY A 89 -2.99 1.13 30.35
N ALA A 90 -4.07 0.35 30.44
CA ALA A 90 -4.02 -1.01 30.96
C ALA A 90 -3.66 -2.06 29.89
N GLU A 91 -4.12 -1.86 28.66
CA GLU A 91 -3.99 -2.84 27.57
C GLU A 91 -3.64 -2.15 26.25
N TRP A 92 -2.85 -2.84 25.41
CA TRP A 92 -2.57 -2.43 24.03
C TRP A 92 -3.56 -3.11 23.09
N LEU A 93 -4.17 -2.31 22.22
CA LEU A 93 -5.04 -2.79 21.16
C LEU A 93 -4.38 -2.54 19.81
N PHE A 94 -4.44 -3.53 18.93
CA PHE A 94 -3.89 -3.47 17.58
C PHE A 94 -4.95 -3.77 16.53
N GLU A 95 -5.21 -2.81 15.66
CA GLU A 95 -6.14 -2.95 14.55
C GLU A 95 -5.39 -3.21 13.26
N VAL A 96 -5.53 -4.41 12.70
CA VAL A 96 -4.98 -4.72 11.38
C VAL A 96 -5.81 -3.99 10.33
N LYS A 97 -5.19 -3.09 9.56
CA LYS A 97 -5.87 -2.37 8.48
C LYS A 97 -5.34 -2.78 7.13
N TYR A 98 -6.24 -2.83 6.15
CA TYR A 98 -5.88 -2.87 4.75
C TYR A 98 -6.34 -1.57 4.09
N ASP A 99 -5.37 -0.73 3.74
CA ASP A 99 -5.64 0.58 3.15
C ASP A 99 -6.57 1.43 4.06
N ASN A 100 -7.81 1.69 3.63
CA ASN A 100 -8.80 2.43 4.41
C ASN A 100 -9.79 1.54 5.19
N LYS A 101 -9.64 0.21 5.17
CA LYS A 101 -10.57 -0.74 5.81
C LYS A 101 -9.89 -1.49 6.95
N VAL A 102 -10.60 -1.71 8.05
CA VAL A 102 -10.13 -2.59 9.12
C VAL A 102 -10.41 -4.04 8.73
N LEU A 103 -9.43 -4.91 8.91
CA LEU A 103 -9.56 -6.32 8.62
C LEU A 103 -10.21 -7.00 9.84
N GLU A 104 -11.31 -7.69 9.60
CA GLU A 104 -12.04 -8.44 10.61
C GLU A 104 -11.37 -9.81 10.78
N LEU A 105 -10.77 -10.04 11.96
CA LEU A 105 -10.03 -11.26 12.26
C LEU A 105 -10.96 -12.39 12.70
N ALA A 106 -12.06 -12.03 13.36
CA ALA A 106 -13.16 -12.91 13.71
C ALA A 106 -14.45 -12.10 13.71
N LYS A 107 -15.62 -12.77 13.68
CA LYS A 107 -16.93 -12.12 13.62
C LYS A 107 -17.08 -11.04 14.70
N GLY A 108 -17.15 -9.77 14.29
CA GLY A 108 -17.26 -8.57 15.13
C GLY A 108 -15.97 -8.15 15.85
N LYS A 109 -14.83 -8.82 15.62
CA LYS A 109 -13.55 -8.55 16.27
C LYS A 109 -12.52 -8.03 15.27
N THR A 110 -12.15 -6.77 15.44
CA THR A 110 -11.25 -6.02 14.55
C THR A 110 -9.91 -5.66 15.18
N ALA A 111 -9.77 -5.85 16.49
CA ALA A 111 -8.57 -5.53 17.24
C ALA A 111 -8.04 -6.76 18.01
N ILE A 112 -6.73 -6.87 18.10
CA ILE A 112 -6.02 -7.85 18.93
C ILE A 112 -5.57 -7.14 20.20
N ILE A 113 -5.81 -7.75 21.36
CA ILE A 113 -5.37 -7.23 22.65
C ILE A 113 -4.00 -7.83 22.98
N ALA A 114 -3.08 -7.00 23.47
CA ALA A 114 -1.78 -7.36 23.98
C ALA A 114 -1.57 -6.66 25.33
N GLU A 115 -1.01 -7.37 26.32
CA GLU A 115 -0.75 -6.80 27.64
C GLU A 115 0.46 -5.86 27.61
N THR A 116 1.50 -6.24 26.87
CA THR A 116 2.73 -5.47 26.76
C THR A 116 3.03 -5.02 25.32
N ILE A 117 3.95 -4.05 25.21
CA ILE A 117 4.44 -3.58 23.92
C ILE A 117 5.26 -4.67 23.19
N ASP A 118 5.88 -5.59 23.94
CA ASP A 118 6.62 -6.73 23.39
C ASP A 118 5.66 -7.81 22.85
N ASP A 119 4.55 -8.07 23.56
CA ASP A 119 3.49 -8.97 23.08
C ASP A 119 2.87 -8.44 21.79
N LEU A 120 2.73 -7.12 21.67
CA LEU A 120 2.25 -6.48 20.46
C LEU A 120 3.19 -6.76 19.26
N LEU A 121 4.50 -6.81 19.47
CA LEU A 121 5.46 -7.16 18.42
C LEU A 121 5.29 -8.61 17.96
N ALA A 122 5.12 -9.54 18.91
CA ALA A 122 4.87 -10.96 18.63
C ALA A 122 3.54 -11.19 17.88
N VAL A 123 2.50 -10.41 18.23
CA VAL A 123 1.22 -10.42 17.51
C VAL A 123 1.40 -9.97 16.06
N MET A 124 2.17 -8.91 15.82
CA MET A 124 2.43 -8.39 14.48
C MET A 124 3.26 -9.34 13.62
N ASP A 125 4.18 -10.10 14.22
CA ASP A 125 4.90 -11.19 13.56
C ASP A 125 3.95 -12.32 13.16
N THR A 126 3.09 -12.75 14.08
CA THR A 126 2.12 -13.83 13.86
C THR A 126 1.18 -13.52 12.69
N VAL A 127 0.65 -12.29 12.61
CA VAL A 127 -0.23 -11.85 11.51
C VAL A 127 0.51 -11.76 10.16
N GLY A 128 1.82 -11.46 10.18
CA GLY A 128 2.63 -11.38 8.97
C GLY A 128 3.00 -12.73 8.36
N SER A 129 3.05 -13.79 9.18
CA SER A 129 3.36 -15.16 8.74
C SER A 129 2.14 -16.01 8.38
N SER A 130 0.95 -15.61 8.80
CA SER A 130 -0.32 -16.33 8.58
C SER A 130 -0.95 -16.14 7.19
#